data_AF-M4RUB7-F1
#
_entry.id   AF-M4RUB7-F1
#
_cell.length_a   1.000
_cell.length_b   1.000
_cell.length_c   1.000
_cell.angle_alpha   90.00
_cell.angle_beta   90.00
_cell.angle_gamma   90.00
#
_symmetry.space_group_name_H-M   'P 1'
#
loop_
_entity.id
_entity.type
_entity.pdbx_description
1 polymer ?
#
loop_
_entity_poly.entity_id
_entity_poly.type
_entity_poly.pdbx_seq_one_letter_code
_entity_poly.pdbx_strand_id
1 'polypeptide(L)'
;MNKEFKLFKKNNEGIEDNNNNEQLISILDKEHHNAIVQHSVDIQGTATYSLIEYDKGKDGEAMRLNFIPMQGVNFQATLAEVYSLLEVNRNGAVYIFSTSEEILGIITWKTLRHHLHKASY
;
A
#
# COMPACT_ATOMS: atom_id res chain seq x y z
N MET A 1 -5.41 17.36 6.53
CA MET A 1 -5.63 16.57 5.31
C MET A 1 -5.81 15.12 5.76
N ASN A 2 -7.01 14.55 5.65
CA ASN A 2 -7.20 13.14 5.99
C ASN A 2 -6.49 12.31 4.92
N LYS A 3 -5.39 11.64 5.28
CA LYS A 3 -4.71 10.70 4.40
C LYS A 3 -5.62 9.46 4.31
N GLU A 4 -6.09 9.08 3.12
CA GLU A 4 -6.92 7.88 2.88
C GLU A 4 -6.12 6.57 3.02
N PHE A 5 -5.08 6.57 3.84
CA PHE A 5 -4.21 5.43 4.09
C PHE A 5 -3.57 5.48 5.48
N LYS A 6 -3.24 4.30 6.01
CA LYS A 6 -2.49 4.15 7.25
C LYS A 6 -1.06 3.71 6.97
N LEU A 7 -0.11 4.40 7.58
CA LEU A 7 1.32 4.09 7.48
C LEU A 7 1.74 3.25 8.69
N PHE A 8 2.31 2.07 8.44
CA PHE A 8 2.93 1.20 9.42
C PHE A 8 4.45 1.23 9.22
N LYS A 9 5.21 1.62 10.24
CA LYS A 9 6.68 1.64 10.18
C LYS A 9 7.24 0.33 10.74
N LYS A 10 7.98 -0.42 9.93
CA LYS A 10 8.72 -1.59 10.43
C LYS A 10 10.00 -1.10 11.10
N ASN A 11 10.14 -1.37 12.40
CA ASN A 11 11.37 -1.09 13.14
C ASN A 11 12.37 -2.25 12.93
N ASN A 12 13.63 -1.94 12.66
CA ASN A 12 14.70 -2.92 12.43
C ASN A 12 15.32 -3.48 13.72
N GLU A 13 14.56 -3.52 14.83
CA GLU A 13 15.02 -4.18 16.06
C GLU A 13 14.50 -5.62 16.06
N GLY A 14 15.45 -6.56 16.06
CA GLY A 14 15.16 -7.99 15.98
C GLY A 14 14.26 -8.48 17.12
N ILE A 15 13.43 -9.47 16.78
CA ILE A 15 12.46 -10.17 17.65
C ILE A 15 11.14 -9.40 17.86
N GLU A 16 10.33 -9.23 16.80
CA GLU A 16 8.90 -8.89 16.98
C GLU A 16 7.98 -9.16 15.75
N ASP A 17 8.38 -10.01 14.80
CA ASP A 17 7.59 -10.19 13.57
C ASP A 17 6.18 -10.77 13.81
N ASN A 18 5.96 -11.59 14.84
CA ASN A 18 4.66 -12.24 15.07
C ASN A 18 3.61 -11.30 15.69
N ASN A 19 4.01 -10.49 16.69
CA ASN A 19 3.13 -9.50 17.33
C ASN A 19 2.74 -8.39 16.34
N ASN A 20 3.68 -7.97 15.49
CA ASN A 20 3.42 -7.00 14.43
C ASN A 20 2.38 -7.51 13.40
N ASN A 21 2.41 -8.79 13.05
CA ASN A 21 1.45 -9.38 12.13
C ASN A 21 0.04 -9.45 12.72
N GLU A 22 -0.10 -9.85 13.99
CA GLU A 22 -1.39 -9.85 14.69
C GLU A 22 -1.99 -8.43 14.77
N GLN A 23 -1.16 -7.43 15.04
CA GLN A 23 -1.58 -6.03 15.03
C GLN A 23 -2.04 -5.60 13.63
N LEU A 24 -1.29 -5.91 12.59
CA LEU A 24 -1.65 -5.60 11.20
C LEU A 24 -2.98 -6.23 10.80
N ILE A 25 -3.19 -7.51 11.12
CA ILE A 25 -4.46 -8.22 10.87
C ILE A 25 -5.61 -7.52 11.61
N SER A 26 -5.42 -7.17 12.88
CA SER A 26 -6.44 -6.46 13.66
C SER A 26 -6.80 -5.07 13.08
N ILE A 27 -5.83 -4.39 12.47
CA ILE A 27 -6.04 -3.10 11.81
C ILE A 27 -6.76 -3.31 10.47
N LEU A 28 -6.37 -4.31 9.68
CA LEU A 28 -7.04 -4.67 8.43
C LEU A 28 -8.50 -5.05 8.66
N ASP A 29 -8.81 -5.80 9.71
CA ASP A 29 -10.18 -6.17 10.07
C ASP A 29 -11.01 -4.97 10.55
N LYS A 30 -10.39 -3.93 11.12
CA LYS A 30 -11.09 -2.70 11.51
C LYS A 30 -11.28 -1.75 10.33
N GLU A 31 -10.27 -1.65 9.46
CA GLU A 31 -10.18 -0.71 8.37
C GLU A 31 -10.69 -1.30 7.05
N HIS A 32 -12.01 -1.31 6.88
CA HIS A 32 -12.64 -1.85 5.68
C HIS A 32 -12.41 -1.00 4.40
N HIS A 33 -11.90 0.24 4.53
CA HIS A 33 -11.88 1.21 3.43
C HIS A 33 -10.54 1.92 3.19
N ASN A 34 -9.59 1.85 4.13
CA ASN A 34 -8.31 2.56 4.02
C ASN A 34 -7.18 1.60 3.62
N ALA A 35 -6.34 2.01 2.67
CA ALA A 35 -5.15 1.25 2.31
C ALA A 35 -4.15 1.26 3.47
N ILE A 36 -3.52 0.12 3.75
CA ILE A 36 -2.43 0.03 4.74
C ILE A 36 -1.11 -0.12 4.01
N VAL A 37 -0.14 0.71 4.38
CA VAL A 37 1.19 0.72 3.79
C VAL A 37 2.24 0.47 4.84
N GLN A 38 3.09 -0.51 4.58
CA GLN A 38 4.33 -0.70 5.30
C GLN A 38 5.39 0.26 4.74
N HIS A 39 6.08 0.95 5.63
CA HIS A 39 7.33 1.65 5.38
C HIS A 39 8.47 0.88 6.04
N SER A 40 9.49 0.54 5.25
CA SER A 40 10.72 -0.12 5.71
C SER A 40 11.93 0.61 5.14
N VAL A 41 13.01 0.66 5.91
CA VAL A 41 14.30 1.17 5.43
C VAL A 41 15.21 -0.04 5.23
N ASP A 42 15.76 -0.18 4.03
CA ASP A 42 16.67 -1.28 3.72
C ASP A 42 18.05 -1.08 4.37
N ILE A 43 18.93 -2.06 4.19
CA ILE A 43 20.31 -2.02 4.73
C ILE A 43 21.16 -0.88 4.16
N GLN A 44 20.75 -0.27 3.05
CA GLN A 44 21.45 0.84 2.39
C GLN A 44 20.87 2.21 2.78
N GLY A 45 19.83 2.25 3.62
CA GLY A 45 19.16 3.48 4.02
C GLY A 45 18.06 3.92 3.06
N THR A 46 17.67 3.10 2.08
CA THR A 46 16.62 3.43 1.12
C THR A 46 15.24 3.10 1.70
N ALA A 47 14.35 4.10 1.73
CA ALA A 47 12.96 3.91 2.12
C ALA A 47 12.19 3.14 1.04
N THR A 48 11.51 2.09 1.46
CA THR A 48 10.66 1.24 0.63
C THR A 48 9.24 1.22 1.19
N TYR A 49 8.26 1.21 0.30
CA TYR A 49 6.85 1.19 0.66
C TYR A 49 6.17 -0.02 0.03
N SER A 50 5.39 -0.74 0.82
CA SER A 50 4.60 -1.89 0.36
C SER A 50 3.15 -1.77 0.79
N LEU A 51 2.23 -2.09 -0.12
CA LEU A 51 0.82 -2.24 0.18
C LEU A 51 0.63 -3.55 0.94
N ILE A 52 -0.06 -3.50 2.07
CA ILE A 52 -0.40 -4.68 2.86
C ILE A 52 -1.79 -5.15 2.45
N GLU A 53 -1.85 -6.37 1.91
CA GLU A 53 -3.10 -7.04 1.60
C GLU A 53 -3.29 -8.27 2.50
N TYR A 54 -4.55 -8.58 2.75
CA TYR A 54 -4.96 -9.70 3.58
C TYR A 54 -5.64 -10.75 2.71
N ASP A 55 -5.05 -11.94 2.62
CA ASP A 55 -5.71 -13.10 2.03
C ASP A 55 -6.37 -13.92 3.14
N LYS A 56 -7.71 -13.85 3.20
CA LYS A 56 -8.53 -14.78 3.98
C LYS A 56 -8.47 -16.11 3.24
N GLY A 57 -7.46 -16.92 3.57
CA GLY A 57 -7.36 -18.30 3.10
C GLY A 57 -8.71 -19.02 3.25
N LYS A 58 -9.01 -19.94 2.33
CA LYS A 58 -10.23 -20.77 2.43
C LYS A 58 -10.19 -21.61 3.72
N ASP A 59 -11.36 -21.86 4.29
CA ASP A 59 -11.58 -22.53 5.58
C ASP A 59 -10.47 -23.53 5.98
N GLY A 60 -9.69 -23.16 7.00
CA GLY A 60 -8.64 -23.99 7.59
C GLY A 60 -7.20 -23.66 7.15
N GLU A 61 -6.99 -22.80 6.16
CA GLU A 61 -5.63 -22.33 5.82
C GLU A 61 -5.15 -21.20 6.75
N ALA A 62 -3.85 -21.22 7.06
CA ALA A 62 -3.21 -20.17 7.83
C ALA A 62 -3.36 -18.83 7.10
N MET A 63 -3.80 -17.81 7.83
CA MET A 63 -3.91 -16.44 7.35
C MET A 63 -2.57 -15.94 6.81
N ARG A 64 -2.56 -15.29 5.65
CA ARG A 64 -1.34 -14.76 5.02
C ARG A 64 -1.45 -13.27 4.77
N LEU A 65 -0.46 -12.54 5.26
CA LEU A 65 -0.23 -11.15 4.89
C LEU A 65 0.61 -11.11 3.62
N ASN A 66 0.10 -10.40 2.62
CA ASN A 66 0.81 -10.15 1.37
C ASN A 66 1.37 -8.73 1.39
N PHE A 67 2.67 -8.60 1.16
CA PHE A 67 3.36 -7.33 1.05
C PHE A 67 3.67 -7.08 -0.42
N ILE A 68 2.90 -6.19 -1.05
CA ILE A 68 3.03 -5.87 -2.47
C ILE A 68 3.90 -4.63 -2.60
N PRO A 69 5.11 -4.72 -3.21
CA PRO A 69 5.96 -3.56 -3.41
C PRO A 69 5.24 -2.48 -4.21
N MET A 70 5.33 -1.24 -3.75
CA MET A 70 4.76 -0.09 -4.45
C MET A 70 5.83 0.71 -5.16
N GLN A 71 5.51 1.17 -6.36
CA GLN A 71 6.36 2.10 -7.09
C GLN A 71 6.05 3.54 -6.68
N GLY A 72 7.11 4.32 -6.47
CA GLY A 72 7.01 5.75 -6.24
C GLY A 72 6.72 6.50 -7.53
N VAL A 73 5.77 7.43 -7.47
CA VAL A 73 5.42 8.30 -8.58
C VAL A 73 5.45 9.76 -8.11
N ASN A 74 6.08 10.63 -8.91
CA ASN A 74 6.14 12.04 -8.59
C ASN A 74 4.72 12.66 -8.61
N PHE A 75 4.44 13.61 -7.72
CA PHE A 75 3.15 14.30 -7.66
C PHE A 75 2.75 15.03 -8.94
N GLN A 76 3.71 15.33 -9.82
CA GLN A 76 3.46 15.94 -11.14
C GLN A 76 3.10 14.90 -12.21
N ALA A 77 3.18 13.62 -11.92
CA ALA A 77 2.83 12.57 -12.86
C ALA A 77 1.33 12.58 -13.18
N THR A 78 1.02 12.15 -14.39
CA THR A 78 -0.32 12.03 -14.92
C THR A 78 -1.00 10.73 -14.48
N LEU A 79 -2.34 10.73 -14.55
CA LEU A 79 -3.11 9.52 -14.30
C LEU A 79 -2.83 8.41 -15.34
N ALA A 80 -2.44 8.79 -16.56
CA ALA A 80 -2.06 7.85 -17.62
C ALA A 80 -0.77 7.10 -17.30
N GLU A 81 0.22 7.79 -16.72
CA GLU A 81 1.46 7.15 -16.25
C GLU A 81 1.16 6.18 -15.10
N VAL A 82 0.34 6.60 -14.12
CA VAL A 82 -0.10 5.72 -13.03
C VAL A 82 -0.88 4.51 -13.56
N TYR A 83 -1.74 4.70 -14.55
CA TYR A 83 -2.47 3.62 -15.20
C TYR A 83 -1.54 2.62 -15.87
N SER A 84 -0.55 3.10 -16.63
CA SER A 84 0.43 2.25 -17.32
C SER A 84 1.22 1.36 -16.35
N LEU A 85 1.46 1.83 -15.12
CA LEU A 85 2.13 1.05 -14.07
C LEU A 85 1.26 -0.07 -13.49
N LEU A 86 -0.05 0.15 -13.37
CA LEU A 86 -0.96 -0.77 -12.68
C LEU A 86 -1.78 -1.66 -13.63
N GLU A 87 -1.89 -1.30 -14.91
CA GLU A 87 -2.77 -1.99 -15.87
C GLU A 87 -2.37 -3.43 -16.15
N VAL A 88 -1.06 -3.74 -16.05
CA VAL A 88 -0.50 -5.06 -16.38
C VAL A 88 -1.08 -6.14 -15.45
N ASN A 89 -1.05 -5.87 -14.15
CA ASN A 89 -1.52 -6.80 -13.13
C ASN A 89 -2.97 -6.52 -12.72
N ARG A 90 -3.51 -5.35 -13.10
CA ARG A 90 -4.81 -4.84 -12.64
C ARG A 90 -4.99 -4.98 -11.13
N ASN A 91 -3.89 -4.75 -10.40
CA ASN A 91 -3.81 -4.85 -8.95
C ASN A 91 -2.64 -3.98 -8.44
N GLY A 92 -2.55 -3.83 -7.11
CA GLY A 92 -1.48 -3.11 -6.43
C GLY A 92 -1.76 -1.62 -6.30
N ALA A 93 -0.71 -0.89 -5.96
CA ALA A 93 -0.77 0.54 -5.70
C ALA A 93 0.55 1.25 -5.99
N VAL A 94 0.46 2.55 -6.22
CA VAL A 94 1.60 3.48 -6.27
C VAL A 94 1.52 4.45 -5.11
N TYR A 95 2.68 4.91 -4.64
CA TYR A 95 2.75 6.02 -3.69
C TYR A 95 3.16 7.31 -4.39
N ILE A 96 2.55 8.42 -4.00
CA ILE A 96 2.82 9.73 -4.56
C ILE A 96 3.80 10.48 -3.65
N PHE A 97 4.87 11.02 -4.23
CA PHE A 97 5.91 11.78 -3.52
C PHE A 97 6.22 13.11 -4.22
N SER A 98 6.76 14.09 -3.50
CA SER A 98 7.24 15.36 -4.08
C SER A 98 8.75 15.42 -4.21
N THR A 99 9.43 15.75 -3.12
CA THR A 99 10.87 16.04 -3.04
C THR A 99 11.48 15.61 -1.71
N SER A 100 10.68 15.57 -0.65
CA SER A 100 11.03 14.92 0.62
C SER A 100 10.48 13.49 0.59
N GLU A 101 11.12 12.58 1.32
CA GLU A 101 10.72 11.18 1.56
C GLU A 101 9.32 11.02 2.20
N GLU A 102 8.48 12.05 2.14
CA GLU A 102 7.11 12.01 2.59
C GLU A 102 6.17 11.54 1.47
N ILE A 103 5.52 10.43 1.74
CA ILE A 103 4.36 9.97 0.99
C ILE A 103 3.18 10.94 1.17
N LEU A 104 2.76 11.54 0.06
CA LEU A 104 1.64 12.47 -0.02
C LEU A 104 0.30 11.74 -0.14
N GLY A 105 0.30 10.61 -0.84
CA GLY A 105 -0.91 9.86 -1.15
C GLY A 105 -0.62 8.50 -1.74
N ILE A 106 -1.68 7.71 -1.91
CA ILE A 106 -1.64 6.40 -2.54
C ILE A 106 -2.72 6.35 -3.61
N ILE A 107 -2.41 5.73 -4.74
CA ILE A 107 -3.40 5.37 -5.74
C ILE A 107 -3.38 3.85 -5.87
N THR A 108 -4.46 3.20 -5.48
CA THR A 108 -4.66 1.75 -5.68
C THR A 108 -5.29 1.52 -7.05
N TRP A 109 -5.16 0.32 -7.61
CA TRP A 109 -5.90 -0.05 -8.82
C TRP A 109 -7.42 0.14 -8.65
N LYS A 110 -7.96 -0.20 -7.48
CA LYS A 110 -9.39 -0.06 -7.18
C LYS A 110 -9.84 1.41 -7.26
N THR A 111 -9.08 2.33 -6.66
CA THR A 111 -9.42 3.76 -6.69
C THR A 111 -9.25 4.33 -8.09
N LEU A 112 -8.15 4.01 -8.78
CA LEU A 112 -7.91 4.40 -10.17
C LEU A 112 -9.05 3.95 -11.10
N ARG A 113 -9.39 2.67 -11.07
CA ARG A 113 -10.47 2.08 -11.88
C ARG A 113 -11.80 2.77 -11.60
N HIS A 114 -12.12 3.00 -10.32
CA HIS A 114 -13.35 3.71 -9.93
C HIS A 114 -13.41 5.13 -10.47
N HIS A 115 -12.30 5.88 -10.40
CA HIS A 115 -12.22 7.24 -10.96
C HIS A 115 -12.39 7.26 -12.47
N LEU A 116 -11.77 6.33 -13.21
CA LEU A 116 -11.91 6.24 -14.66
C LEU A 116 -13.36 5.92 -15.08
N HIS A 117 -14.02 5.02 -14.36
CA HIS A 117 -15.43 4.70 -14.63
C HIS A 117 -16.39 5.83 -14.24
N LYS A 118 -16.09 6.61 -13.19
CA LYS A 118 -16.88 7.78 -12.80
C LYS A 118 -16.70 8.97 -13.74
N ALA A 119 -15.52 9.16 -14.31
CA ALA A 119 -15.25 10.23 -15.26
C ALA A 119 -15.95 10.04 -16.61
N SER A 120 -16.57 8.88 -16.84
CA SER A 120 -17.24 8.51 -18.10
C SER A 120 -18.75 8.75 -18.10
N TYR A 121 -19.30 9.51 -17.14
CA TYR A 121 -20.73 9.84 -17.03
C TYR A 121 -21.00 11.35 -16.94
#